data_AF-A0A496X4J6-F1
#
_entry.id   AF-A0A496X4J6-F1
#
_cell.length_a   1.000
_cell.length_b   1.000
_cell.length_c   1.000
_cell.angle_alpha   90.00
_cell.angle_beta   90.00
_cell.angle_gamma   90.00
#
_symmetry.space_group_name_H-M   'P 1'
#
loop_
_entity.id
_entity.type
_entity.pdbx_description
1 polymer ?
#
loop_
_entity_poly.entity_id
_entity_poly.type
_entity_poly.pdbx_seq_one_letter_code
_entity_poly.pdbx_strand_id
1 'polypeptide(L)'
;ACQEGVPMRPFNGTLDSAGGPIVDALLGTGIKGDVRASYKQAIAAINASGSPVLAVDIPSGLCSDTGAVRGAAVIADVTVTFIGVKSGLLTGRGPALVGDLVYRDLDVPPQVFDDVPVAAQRLDLLSLMADLPQRERDAHKGKFGHVLVIGGDQGFGGAAAMAAEAAIRVGAGLVGVATRASHVPALLARRPELMVKAVESGQQLEPLLEAPTVLVVGPGLGRSTWSEQVLQQAIKSGIPMVVDADALNLLSEGVIGAGADSSAWVLTPHPGEAARLLNISNADVQRDRLAACRSIQQAYAGTVLLKGAGTLICSGDETLSLCLYGNPGMATGGMGDVLAGIIGGLLAQGLSGSKATELGACLHGAAADLVAEEFGERGMMATDLLAPLQRLVNGK
;
A
#
# COMPACT_ATOMS: atom_id res chain seq x y z
N ALA A 1 35.89 11.56 -17.02
CA ALA A 1 36.41 10.47 -17.88
C ALA A 1 37.41 10.99 -18.90
N CYS A 2 37.00 11.70 -19.96
CA CYS A 2 37.93 12.21 -20.98
C CYS A 2 38.99 13.17 -20.41
N GLN A 3 38.60 14.07 -19.50
CA GLN A 3 39.52 14.99 -18.81
C GLN A 3 40.53 14.26 -17.91
N GLU A 4 40.16 13.09 -17.41
CA GLU A 4 40.98 12.25 -16.53
C GLU A 4 41.78 11.18 -17.32
N GLY A 5 41.83 11.29 -18.65
CA GLY A 5 42.58 10.36 -19.50
C GLY A 5 42.01 8.94 -19.58
N VAL A 6 40.76 8.71 -19.17
CA VAL A 6 40.12 7.39 -19.24
C VAL A 6 39.91 7.00 -20.72
N PRO A 7 40.45 5.85 -21.18
CA PRO A 7 40.27 5.40 -22.57
C PRO A 7 38.78 5.14 -22.89
N MET A 8 38.25 5.82 -23.90
CA MET A 8 36.87 5.63 -24.36
C MET A 8 36.85 4.65 -25.53
N ARG A 9 36.04 3.60 -25.43
CA ARG A 9 35.83 2.61 -26.49
C ARG A 9 34.34 2.53 -26.84
N PRO A 10 33.96 2.48 -28.13
CA PRO A 10 32.58 2.19 -28.51
C PRO A 10 32.16 0.82 -28.01
N PHE A 11 30.92 0.69 -27.53
CA PHE A 11 30.35 -0.60 -27.17
C PHE A 11 30.17 -1.48 -28.43
N ASN A 12 30.72 -2.69 -28.42
CA ASN A 12 30.73 -3.62 -29.55
C ASN A 12 29.79 -4.83 -29.35
N GLY A 13 28.92 -4.80 -28.33
CA GLY A 13 27.98 -5.87 -28.02
C GLY A 13 28.40 -6.77 -26.85
N THR A 14 29.64 -6.66 -26.39
CA THR A 14 30.17 -7.46 -25.26
C THR A 14 30.87 -6.55 -24.25
N LEU A 15 30.78 -6.91 -22.97
CA LEU A 15 31.60 -6.31 -21.92
C LEU A 15 32.90 -7.09 -21.79
N ASP A 16 34.02 -6.39 -21.59
CA ASP A 16 35.31 -7.04 -21.32
C ASP A 16 35.18 -7.83 -20.00
N SER A 17 35.54 -9.12 -20.02
CA SER A 17 35.36 -10.08 -18.91
C SER A 17 36.27 -9.84 -17.70
N ALA A 18 36.85 -8.65 -17.57
CA ALA A 18 37.85 -8.32 -16.58
C ALA A 18 37.23 -7.95 -15.21
N GLY A 19 36.38 -8.82 -14.66
CA GLY A 19 36.07 -8.99 -13.23
C GLY A 19 35.89 -7.78 -12.31
N GLY A 20 35.57 -6.59 -12.83
CA GLY A 20 35.46 -5.34 -12.08
C GLY A 20 34.01 -4.84 -11.98
N PRO A 21 33.72 -3.93 -11.04
CA PRO A 21 32.40 -3.34 -10.93
C PRO A 21 32.06 -2.53 -12.18
N ILE A 22 30.80 -2.60 -12.60
CA ILE A 22 30.25 -1.82 -13.71
C ILE A 22 29.62 -0.55 -13.14
N VAL A 23 29.99 0.60 -13.71
CA VAL A 23 29.33 1.87 -13.40
C VAL A 23 28.34 2.18 -14.51
N ASP A 24 27.05 2.06 -14.20
CA ASP A 24 25.97 2.48 -15.07
C ASP A 24 25.79 4.00 -15.00
N ALA A 25 26.27 4.67 -16.03
CA ALA A 25 26.01 6.09 -16.31
C ALA A 25 25.50 6.29 -17.74
N LEU A 26 24.75 5.31 -18.27
CA LEU A 26 24.30 5.33 -19.67
C LEU A 26 23.19 6.36 -19.90
N LEU A 27 22.20 6.42 -19.01
CA LEU A 27 21.00 7.24 -19.11
C LEU A 27 20.55 7.70 -17.70
N GLY A 28 20.20 8.98 -17.55
CA GLY A 28 19.67 9.53 -16.28
C GLY A 28 18.18 9.88 -16.36
N THR A 29 17.78 10.93 -15.65
CA THR A 29 16.38 11.43 -15.60
C THR A 29 15.79 11.85 -16.96
N GLY A 30 16.62 12.17 -17.95
CA GLY A 30 16.19 12.69 -19.25
C GLY A 30 15.60 11.68 -20.25
N ILE A 31 15.37 10.42 -19.85
CA ILE A 31 14.83 9.40 -20.76
C ILE A 31 13.41 9.79 -21.19
N LYS A 32 13.21 9.87 -22.51
CA LYS A 32 11.90 10.05 -23.14
C LYS A 32 11.57 8.83 -23.99
N GLY A 33 10.40 8.23 -23.76
CA GLY A 33 9.98 7.02 -24.47
C GLY A 33 10.81 5.79 -24.10
N ASP A 34 10.79 4.79 -24.99
CA ASP A 34 11.50 3.53 -24.80
C ASP A 34 13.01 3.65 -25.06
N VAL A 35 13.78 2.84 -24.32
CA VAL A 35 15.23 2.74 -24.51
C VAL A 35 15.56 2.28 -25.93
N ARG A 36 16.49 3.00 -26.59
CA ARG A 36 16.97 2.69 -27.95
C ARG A 36 17.66 1.34 -28.01
N ALA A 37 17.63 0.68 -29.17
CA ALA A 37 18.14 -0.68 -29.35
C ALA A 37 19.61 -0.87 -28.89
N SER A 38 20.50 0.09 -29.19
CA SER A 38 21.91 0.02 -28.77
C SER A 38 22.08 0.02 -27.24
N TYR A 39 21.28 0.82 -26.53
CA TYR A 39 21.28 0.84 -25.06
C TYR A 39 20.64 -0.41 -24.49
N LYS A 40 19.58 -0.96 -25.11
CA LYS A 40 18.99 -2.24 -24.70
C LYS A 40 20.02 -3.37 -24.74
N GLN A 41 20.87 -3.41 -25.77
CA GLN A 41 21.97 -4.39 -25.85
C GLN A 41 22.99 -4.21 -24.73
N ALA A 42 23.39 -2.97 -24.44
CA ALA A 42 24.30 -2.68 -23.33
C ALA A 42 23.71 -3.07 -21.98
N ILE A 43 22.45 -2.71 -21.71
CA ILE A 43 21.72 -3.09 -20.48
C ILE A 43 21.65 -4.61 -20.33
N ALA A 44 21.34 -5.33 -21.40
CA ALA A 44 21.31 -6.79 -21.38
C ALA A 44 22.68 -7.39 -21.05
N ALA A 45 23.76 -6.83 -21.62
CA ALA A 45 25.13 -7.26 -21.31
C ALA A 45 25.52 -6.97 -19.85
N ILE A 46 25.13 -5.81 -19.31
CA ILE A 46 25.35 -5.43 -17.90
C ILE A 46 24.66 -6.43 -16.97
N ASN A 47 23.36 -6.64 -17.17
CA ASN A 47 22.56 -7.53 -16.32
C ASN A 47 23.01 -9.01 -16.41
N ALA A 48 23.61 -9.43 -17.53
CA ALA A 48 24.14 -10.78 -17.71
C ALA A 48 25.61 -10.94 -17.27
N SER A 49 26.29 -9.87 -16.87
CA SER A 49 27.73 -9.88 -16.60
C SER A 49 28.13 -10.64 -15.34
N GLY A 50 27.22 -10.79 -14.38
CA GLY A 50 27.51 -11.31 -13.03
C GLY A 50 28.45 -10.42 -12.20
N SER A 51 28.78 -9.22 -12.69
CA SER A 51 29.64 -8.25 -11.99
C SER A 51 28.79 -7.30 -11.14
N PRO A 52 29.30 -6.77 -10.01
CA PRO A 52 28.59 -5.76 -9.25
C PRO A 52 28.30 -4.50 -10.07
N VAL A 53 27.10 -3.95 -9.96
CA VAL A 53 26.63 -2.80 -10.74
C VAL A 53 26.29 -1.62 -9.83
N LEU A 54 26.97 -0.50 -10.07
CA LEU A 54 26.70 0.79 -9.45
C LEU A 54 25.98 1.69 -10.46
N ALA A 55 24.73 2.07 -10.19
CA ALA A 55 24.00 3.05 -10.99
C ALA A 55 24.25 4.49 -10.48
N VAL A 56 24.56 5.38 -11.42
CA VAL A 56 24.72 6.81 -11.19
C VAL A 56 23.39 7.49 -11.43
N ASP A 57 22.88 8.14 -10.39
CA ASP A 57 21.59 8.80 -10.30
C ASP A 57 20.37 7.87 -10.30
N ILE A 58 20.21 7.08 -11.36
CA ILE A 58 19.07 6.19 -11.62
C ILE A 58 19.55 4.99 -12.47
N PRO A 59 19.09 3.75 -12.21
CA PRO A 59 19.35 2.63 -13.12
C PRO A 59 18.85 2.93 -14.54
N SER A 60 19.75 2.88 -15.51
CA SER A 60 19.45 3.26 -16.89
C SER A 60 18.29 2.46 -17.44
N GLY A 61 17.29 3.17 -17.97
CA GLY A 61 16.05 2.59 -18.51
C GLY A 61 14.87 2.54 -17.52
N LEU A 62 15.09 2.93 -16.27
CA LEU A 62 14.03 3.20 -15.30
C LEU A 62 13.51 4.64 -15.44
N CYS A 63 12.19 4.82 -15.44
CA CYS A 63 11.58 6.15 -15.42
C CYS A 63 11.74 6.77 -14.02
N SER A 64 12.37 7.94 -13.94
CA SER A 64 12.60 8.67 -12.68
C SER A 64 11.33 8.98 -11.90
N ASP A 65 10.23 9.26 -12.59
CA ASP A 65 9.05 9.81 -11.94
C ASP A 65 8.10 8.70 -11.48
N THR A 66 7.99 7.63 -12.26
CA THR A 66 6.97 6.58 -12.05
C THR A 66 7.53 5.23 -11.63
N GLY A 67 8.83 4.99 -11.86
CA GLY A 67 9.46 3.69 -11.62
C GLY A 67 9.08 2.64 -12.67
N ALA A 68 8.49 3.05 -13.79
CA ALA A 68 8.22 2.15 -14.92
C ALA A 68 9.49 1.85 -15.73
N VAL A 69 9.63 0.59 -16.15
CA VAL A 69 10.71 0.19 -17.06
C VAL A 69 10.36 0.61 -18.49
N ARG A 70 11.27 1.33 -19.16
CA ARG A 70 11.13 1.83 -20.53
C ARG A 70 11.70 0.85 -21.55
N GLY A 71 11.14 -0.37 -21.55
CA GLY A 71 11.53 -1.47 -22.44
C GLY A 71 12.68 -2.35 -21.93
N ALA A 72 13.71 -1.77 -21.32
CA ALA A 72 14.75 -2.50 -20.56
C ALA A 72 15.30 -1.57 -19.47
N ALA A 73 15.75 -2.13 -18.35
CA ALA A 73 16.39 -1.37 -17.28
C ALA A 73 17.57 -2.14 -16.68
N VAL A 74 18.59 -1.41 -16.22
CA VAL A 74 19.70 -1.97 -15.44
C VAL A 74 19.17 -2.46 -14.09
N ILE A 75 19.71 -3.59 -13.63
CA ILE A 75 19.55 -4.10 -12.27
C ILE A 75 20.84 -3.73 -11.53
N ALA A 76 20.76 -2.79 -10.60
CA ALA A 76 21.89 -2.31 -9.83
C ALA A 76 21.97 -3.01 -8.46
N ASP A 77 23.19 -3.19 -7.96
CA ASP A 77 23.45 -3.57 -6.56
C ASP A 77 23.45 -2.35 -5.65
N VAL A 78 23.86 -1.18 -6.18
CA VAL A 78 23.85 0.11 -5.48
C VAL A 78 23.44 1.21 -6.46
N THR A 79 22.61 2.14 -6.03
CA THR A 79 22.30 3.37 -6.77
C THR A 79 22.66 4.59 -5.93
N VAL A 80 23.48 5.50 -6.47
CA VAL A 80 23.77 6.78 -5.82
C VAL A 80 22.96 7.87 -6.51
N THR A 81 21.95 8.41 -5.84
CA THR A 81 21.07 9.47 -6.37
C THR A 81 21.41 10.85 -5.80
N PHE A 82 21.27 11.88 -6.63
CA PHE A 82 21.76 13.22 -6.30
C PHE A 82 20.65 14.27 -6.15
N ILE A 83 20.86 15.25 -5.26
CA ILE A 83 20.04 16.46 -5.06
C ILE A 83 18.65 16.14 -4.50
N GLY A 84 17.85 15.31 -5.15
CA GLY A 84 16.59 14.79 -4.65
C GLY A 84 16.45 13.30 -4.93
N VAL A 85 15.69 12.61 -4.08
CA VAL A 85 15.30 11.21 -4.33
C VAL A 85 14.13 11.19 -5.30
N LYS A 86 14.30 10.53 -6.45
CA LYS A 86 13.28 10.45 -7.48
C LYS A 86 12.25 9.38 -7.09
N SER A 87 10.97 9.68 -7.22
CA SER A 87 9.86 8.80 -6.80
C SER A 87 9.93 7.42 -7.45
N GLY A 88 10.37 7.33 -8.70
CA GLY A 88 10.53 6.09 -9.44
C GLY A 88 11.60 5.14 -8.92
N LEU A 89 12.49 5.60 -8.03
CA LEU A 89 13.42 4.73 -7.28
C LEU A 89 12.72 4.01 -6.13
N LEU A 90 11.60 4.56 -5.65
CA LEU A 90 10.91 4.17 -4.43
C LEU A 90 9.58 3.44 -4.68
N THR A 91 9.09 3.43 -5.93
CA THR A 91 7.83 2.78 -6.31
C THR A 91 7.93 2.08 -7.66
N GLY A 92 6.85 1.41 -8.07
CA GLY A 92 6.79 0.67 -9.33
C GLY A 92 7.83 -0.46 -9.34
N ARG A 93 8.68 -0.49 -10.37
CA ARG A 93 9.80 -1.44 -10.46
C ARG A 93 11.09 -0.95 -9.79
N GLY A 94 11.16 0.32 -9.39
CA GLY A 94 12.34 0.93 -8.78
C GLY A 94 12.96 0.09 -7.66
N PRO A 95 12.22 -0.26 -6.59
CA PRO A 95 12.74 -1.03 -5.46
C PRO A 95 13.38 -2.38 -5.86
N ALA A 96 12.97 -2.96 -7.00
CA ALA A 96 13.52 -4.22 -7.48
C ALA A 96 14.77 -4.06 -8.38
N LEU A 97 15.17 -2.83 -8.68
CA LEU A 97 16.22 -2.51 -9.67
C LEU A 97 17.32 -1.60 -9.12
N VAL A 98 17.09 -0.93 -7.99
CA VAL A 98 18.00 0.09 -7.44
C VAL A 98 19.08 -0.47 -6.52
N GLY A 99 18.88 -1.65 -5.95
CA GLY A 99 19.74 -2.19 -4.90
C GLY A 99 19.77 -1.25 -3.67
N ASP A 100 20.94 -1.08 -3.07
CA ASP A 100 21.10 -0.12 -1.97
C ASP A 100 21.04 1.31 -2.51
N LEU A 101 20.06 2.09 -2.04
CA LEU A 101 19.88 3.48 -2.46
C LEU A 101 20.63 4.44 -1.54
N VAL A 102 21.63 5.14 -2.09
CA VAL A 102 22.42 6.15 -1.38
C VAL A 102 22.06 7.54 -1.90
N TYR A 103 21.61 8.42 -1.02
CA TYR A 103 21.34 9.82 -1.35
C TYR A 103 22.56 10.72 -1.10
N ARG A 104 22.84 11.63 -2.05
CA ARG A 104 23.85 12.69 -1.93
C ARG A 104 23.23 14.03 -2.30
N ASP A 105 23.16 14.96 -1.36
CA ASP A 105 22.62 16.31 -1.55
C ASP A 105 23.49 17.19 -2.47
N LEU A 106 24.77 16.89 -2.61
CA LEU A 106 25.77 17.68 -3.34
C LEU A 106 25.88 19.12 -2.81
N ASP A 107 25.75 19.30 -1.50
CA ASP A 107 25.78 20.60 -0.82
C ASP A 107 24.76 21.61 -1.41
N VAL A 108 23.69 21.12 -2.06
CA VAL A 108 22.61 21.98 -2.55
C VAL A 108 21.88 22.59 -1.35
N PRO A 109 21.75 23.94 -1.28
CA PRO A 109 21.08 24.59 -0.16
C PRO A 109 19.62 24.12 -0.03
N PRO A 110 19.11 23.83 1.19
CA PRO A 110 17.74 23.34 1.38
C PRO A 110 16.65 24.24 0.80
N GLN A 111 16.90 25.56 0.74
CA GLN A 111 15.96 26.55 0.21
C GLN A 111 15.66 26.34 -1.28
N VAL A 112 16.53 25.63 -2.01
CA VAL A 112 16.28 25.26 -3.42
C VAL A 112 15.05 24.36 -3.54
N PHE A 113 14.70 23.61 -2.50
CA PHE A 113 13.55 22.70 -2.51
C PHE A 113 12.22 23.38 -2.15
N ASP A 114 12.23 24.60 -1.61
CA ASP A 114 11.02 25.31 -1.18
C ASP A 114 10.06 25.56 -2.36
N ASP A 115 10.61 25.79 -3.56
CA ASP A 115 9.86 26.04 -4.79
C ASP A 115 9.69 24.81 -5.69
N VAL A 116 10.17 23.63 -5.26
CA VAL A 116 10.11 22.41 -6.06
C VAL A 116 8.84 21.62 -5.71
N PRO A 117 7.95 21.37 -6.68
CA PRO A 117 6.77 20.54 -6.43
C PRO A 117 7.14 19.14 -5.94
N VAL A 118 6.63 18.76 -4.77
CA VAL A 118 6.87 17.44 -4.19
C VAL A 118 5.94 16.42 -4.85
N ALA A 119 6.52 15.41 -5.50
CA ALA A 119 5.74 14.35 -6.13
C ALA A 119 5.00 13.48 -5.10
N ALA A 120 5.69 13.13 -4.01
CA ALA A 120 5.17 12.43 -2.85
C ALA A 120 6.05 12.67 -1.61
N GLN A 121 5.46 12.61 -0.42
CA GLN A 121 6.14 12.66 0.87
C GLN A 121 6.36 11.24 1.40
N ARG A 122 7.60 10.94 1.81
CA ARG A 122 7.91 9.65 2.45
C ARG A 122 7.37 9.66 3.88
N LEU A 123 6.60 8.64 4.23
CA LEU A 123 6.07 8.47 5.57
C LEU A 123 7.16 8.03 6.55
N ASP A 124 7.07 8.53 7.77
CA ASP A 124 7.90 8.14 8.91
C ASP A 124 6.99 7.65 10.04
N LEU A 125 7.14 6.38 10.42
CA LEU A 125 6.28 5.75 11.42
C LEU A 125 6.36 6.44 12.78
N LEU A 126 7.56 6.86 13.21
CA LEU A 126 7.73 7.49 14.52
C LEU A 126 7.00 8.83 14.60
N SER A 127 7.06 9.63 13.54
CA SER A 127 6.33 10.89 13.43
C SER A 127 4.81 10.67 13.44
N LEU A 128 4.31 9.69 12.69
CA LEU A 128 2.88 9.36 12.65
C LEU A 128 2.36 8.76 13.96
N MET A 129 3.19 8.03 14.70
CA MET A 129 2.84 7.48 16.02
C MET A 129 2.53 8.58 17.03
N ALA A 130 3.08 9.79 16.87
CA ALA A 130 2.77 10.93 17.72
C ALA A 130 1.32 11.45 17.53
N ASP A 131 0.69 11.15 16.39
CA ASP A 131 -0.70 11.50 16.11
C ASP A 131 -1.69 10.50 16.75
N LEU A 132 -1.22 9.37 17.29
CA LEU A 132 -2.09 8.37 17.92
C LEU A 132 -2.61 8.89 19.27
N PRO A 133 -3.94 8.93 19.49
CA PRO A 133 -4.51 9.45 20.73
C PRO A 133 -4.02 8.69 21.97
N GLN A 134 -3.60 9.45 22.99
CA GLN A 134 -3.28 8.85 24.29
C GLN A 134 -4.52 8.27 24.95
N ARG A 135 -4.36 7.10 25.58
CA ARG A 135 -5.43 6.47 26.36
C ARG A 135 -5.44 7.01 27.78
N GLU A 136 -6.47 7.79 28.11
CA GLU A 136 -6.73 8.23 29.48
C GLU A 136 -6.97 7.03 30.41
N ARG A 137 -6.54 7.15 31.68
CA ARG A 137 -6.63 6.05 32.66
C ARG A 137 -8.07 5.70 33.07
N ASP A 138 -9.01 6.61 32.86
CA ASP A 138 -10.45 6.44 33.13
C ASP A 138 -11.26 6.17 31.85
N ALA A 139 -10.60 5.96 30.71
CA ALA A 139 -11.27 5.71 29.45
C ALA A 139 -12.05 4.38 29.46
N HIS A 140 -13.24 4.40 28.87
CA HIS A 140 -14.06 3.20 28.65
C HIS A 140 -14.09 2.84 27.17
N LYS A 141 -14.48 1.59 26.86
CA LYS A 141 -14.54 1.04 25.49
C LYS A 141 -15.21 1.97 24.44
N GLY A 142 -16.29 2.66 24.80
CA GLY A 142 -16.97 3.59 23.89
C GLY A 142 -16.14 4.79 23.42
N LYS A 143 -15.07 5.20 24.14
CA LYS A 143 -14.18 6.30 23.73
C LYS A 143 -13.30 5.91 22.53
N PHE A 144 -13.11 4.62 22.26
CA PHE A 144 -12.25 4.11 21.19
C PHE A 144 -13.05 3.56 20.01
N GLY A 145 -14.29 4.04 19.87
CA GLY A 145 -15.20 3.73 18.78
C GLY A 145 -15.64 2.26 18.71
N HIS A 146 -16.41 1.97 17.68
CA HIS A 146 -16.96 0.66 17.40
C HIS A 146 -16.81 0.36 15.90
N VAL A 147 -15.98 -0.63 15.58
CA VAL A 147 -15.78 -1.13 14.23
C VAL A 147 -16.77 -2.25 13.95
N LEU A 148 -17.50 -2.18 12.84
CA LEU A 148 -18.26 -3.31 12.32
C LEU A 148 -17.62 -3.80 11.01
N VAL A 149 -17.10 -5.02 11.02
CA VAL A 149 -16.61 -5.69 9.81
C VAL A 149 -17.78 -6.38 9.10
N ILE A 150 -18.00 -6.05 7.83
CA ILE A 150 -19.05 -6.62 6.99
C ILE A 150 -18.38 -7.39 5.85
N GLY A 151 -18.47 -8.72 5.91
CA GLY A 151 -17.74 -9.58 5.00
C GLY A 151 -17.86 -11.08 5.32
N GLY A 152 -17.05 -11.88 4.64
CA GLY A 152 -17.05 -13.34 4.79
C GLY A 152 -18.31 -14.00 4.25
N ASP A 153 -18.52 -13.95 2.93
CA ASP A 153 -19.43 -14.86 2.23
C ASP A 153 -18.91 -16.30 2.29
N GLN A 154 -19.71 -17.24 1.78
CA GLN A 154 -19.45 -18.68 1.88
C GLN A 154 -18.01 -19.05 1.48
N GLY A 155 -17.24 -19.61 2.42
CA GLY A 155 -15.85 -20.02 2.22
C GLY A 155 -14.81 -18.94 2.52
N PHE A 156 -15.21 -17.70 2.79
CA PHE A 156 -14.31 -16.57 3.00
C PHE A 156 -14.40 -15.94 4.41
N GLY A 157 -15.02 -16.62 5.38
CA GLY A 157 -15.13 -16.14 6.76
C GLY A 157 -13.78 -15.79 7.43
N GLY A 158 -12.67 -16.38 6.96
CA GLY A 158 -11.33 -16.05 7.45
C GLY A 158 -10.90 -14.60 7.19
N ALA A 159 -11.31 -14.00 6.07
CA ALA A 159 -10.98 -12.63 5.72
C ALA A 159 -11.59 -11.64 6.73
N ALA A 160 -12.90 -11.77 6.99
CA ALA A 160 -13.60 -10.98 8.01
C ALA A 160 -13.02 -11.19 9.41
N ALA A 161 -12.61 -12.43 9.74
CA ALA A 161 -11.96 -12.72 11.02
C ALA A 161 -10.62 -12.00 11.18
N MET A 162 -9.76 -12.02 10.15
CA MET A 162 -8.45 -11.34 10.18
C MET A 162 -8.60 -9.82 10.28
N ALA A 163 -9.52 -9.23 9.53
CA ALA A 163 -9.81 -7.80 9.62
C ALA A 163 -10.31 -7.40 11.02
N ALA A 164 -11.24 -8.16 11.58
CA ALA A 164 -11.77 -7.90 12.92
C ALA A 164 -10.69 -8.06 14.01
N GLU A 165 -9.86 -9.10 13.89
CA GLU A 165 -8.76 -9.37 14.80
C GLU A 165 -7.70 -8.26 14.74
N ALA A 166 -7.39 -7.74 13.55
CA ALA A 166 -6.48 -6.61 13.40
C ALA A 166 -7.05 -5.32 14.00
N ALA A 167 -8.34 -5.03 13.77
CA ALA A 167 -9.02 -3.85 14.31
C ALA A 167 -8.99 -3.79 15.85
N ILE A 168 -9.29 -4.92 16.52
CA ILE A 168 -9.22 -4.96 17.99
C ILE A 168 -7.77 -4.85 18.48
N ARG A 169 -6.81 -5.40 17.72
CA ARG A 169 -5.39 -5.40 18.07
C ARG A 169 -4.75 -4.02 18.05
N VAL A 170 -5.15 -3.17 17.11
CA VAL A 170 -4.72 -1.76 17.04
C VAL A 170 -5.46 -0.85 18.01
N GLY A 171 -6.47 -1.37 18.71
CA GLY A 171 -7.09 -0.67 19.82
C GLY A 171 -8.52 -0.18 19.59
N ALA A 172 -9.26 -0.67 18.59
CA ALA A 172 -10.70 -0.40 18.55
C ALA A 172 -11.38 -0.79 19.87
N GLY A 173 -12.27 0.05 20.37
CA GLY A 173 -12.92 -0.15 21.66
C GLY A 173 -13.93 -1.31 21.67
N LEU A 174 -14.66 -1.45 20.58
CA LEU A 174 -15.59 -2.53 20.29
C LEU A 174 -15.37 -2.99 18.84
N VAL A 175 -15.46 -4.30 18.60
CA VAL A 175 -15.41 -4.87 17.25
C VAL A 175 -16.54 -5.88 17.07
N GLY A 176 -17.41 -5.58 16.11
CA GLY A 176 -18.45 -6.49 15.63
C GLY A 176 -18.09 -7.08 14.27
N VAL A 177 -18.71 -8.22 13.96
CA VAL A 177 -18.61 -8.85 12.64
C VAL A 177 -20.00 -9.24 12.15
N ALA A 178 -20.42 -8.70 11.01
CA ALA A 178 -21.59 -9.13 10.26
C ALA A 178 -21.14 -10.06 9.12
N THR A 179 -21.49 -11.34 9.24
CA THR A 179 -21.05 -12.40 8.31
C THR A 179 -22.13 -13.47 8.12
N ARG A 180 -21.89 -14.44 7.25
CA ARG A 180 -22.79 -15.60 7.07
C ARG A 180 -22.90 -16.43 8.36
N ALA A 181 -24.07 -17.02 8.60
CA ALA A 181 -24.35 -17.83 9.79
C ALA A 181 -23.36 -19.00 9.97
N SER A 182 -22.89 -19.57 8.86
CA SER A 182 -21.92 -20.68 8.84
C SER A 182 -20.58 -20.34 9.51
N HIS A 183 -20.19 -19.06 9.55
CA HIS A 183 -18.90 -18.65 10.11
C HIS A 183 -18.97 -18.24 11.60
N VAL A 184 -20.17 -17.96 12.13
CA VAL A 184 -20.33 -17.44 13.49
C VAL A 184 -19.65 -18.31 14.56
N PRO A 185 -19.84 -19.65 14.61
CA PRO A 185 -19.20 -20.47 15.62
C PRO A 185 -17.67 -20.46 15.52
N ALA A 186 -17.12 -20.46 14.31
CA ALA A 186 -15.68 -20.48 14.08
C ALA A 186 -15.01 -19.18 14.52
N LEU A 187 -15.62 -18.02 14.23
CA LEU A 187 -15.09 -16.72 14.65
C LEU A 187 -15.13 -16.58 16.18
N LEU A 188 -16.24 -16.94 16.82
CA LEU A 188 -16.37 -16.88 18.28
C LEU A 188 -15.41 -17.84 19.00
N ALA A 189 -15.15 -19.02 18.42
CA ALA A 189 -14.18 -19.97 18.96
C ALA A 189 -12.74 -19.47 18.83
N ARG A 190 -12.42 -18.77 17.75
CA ARG A 190 -11.08 -18.19 17.51
C ARG A 190 -10.83 -16.94 18.36
N ARG A 191 -11.81 -16.03 18.42
CA ARG A 191 -11.73 -14.74 19.12
C ARG A 191 -13.07 -14.42 19.84
N PRO A 192 -13.22 -14.82 21.11
CA PRO A 192 -14.45 -14.59 21.87
C PRO A 192 -14.73 -13.12 22.18
N GLU A 193 -13.73 -12.24 22.03
CA GLU A 193 -13.88 -10.79 22.22
C GLU A 193 -14.72 -10.13 21.11
N LEU A 194 -14.93 -10.80 19.97
CA LEU A 194 -15.67 -10.27 18.83
C LEU A 194 -17.19 -10.42 19.01
N MET A 195 -17.94 -9.37 18.66
CA MET A 195 -19.41 -9.41 18.62
C MET A 195 -19.89 -9.88 17.24
N VAL A 196 -19.95 -11.20 17.06
CA VAL A 196 -20.27 -11.80 15.75
C VAL A 196 -21.78 -11.99 15.59
N LYS A 197 -22.32 -11.57 14.44
CA LYS A 197 -23.74 -11.67 14.08
C LYS A 197 -23.90 -12.30 12.70
N ALA A 198 -24.83 -13.26 12.62
CA ALA A 198 -25.27 -13.81 11.35
C ALA A 198 -26.13 -12.79 10.60
N VAL A 199 -25.80 -12.57 9.33
CA VAL A 199 -26.54 -11.70 8.41
C VAL A 199 -26.71 -12.44 7.09
N GLU A 200 -27.96 -12.73 6.72
CA GLU A 200 -28.33 -13.45 5.50
C GLU A 200 -29.06 -12.56 4.48
N SER A 201 -29.35 -11.31 4.83
CA SER A 201 -29.88 -10.30 3.90
C SER A 201 -29.53 -8.88 4.34
N GLY A 202 -29.68 -7.91 3.43
CA GLY A 202 -29.47 -6.49 3.76
C GLY A 202 -30.38 -5.98 4.90
N GLN A 203 -31.63 -6.45 4.99
CA GLN A 203 -32.55 -6.04 6.08
C GLN A 203 -32.08 -6.50 7.46
N GLN A 204 -31.37 -7.62 7.53
CA GLN A 204 -30.80 -8.10 8.80
C GLN A 204 -29.57 -7.28 9.23
N LEU A 205 -28.91 -6.59 8.29
CA LEU A 205 -27.80 -5.71 8.57
C LEU A 205 -28.26 -4.36 9.11
N GLU A 206 -29.37 -3.81 8.63
CA GLU A 206 -29.90 -2.48 9.02
C GLU A 206 -29.83 -2.19 10.53
N PRO A 207 -30.38 -3.04 11.44
CA PRO A 207 -30.32 -2.77 12.88
C PRO A 207 -28.90 -2.82 13.47
N LEU A 208 -27.95 -3.49 12.80
CA LEU A 208 -26.55 -3.56 13.25
C LEU A 208 -25.77 -2.27 12.91
N LEU A 209 -26.30 -1.42 12.03
CA LEU A 209 -25.68 -0.16 11.61
C LEU A 209 -25.97 1.01 12.57
N GLU A 210 -26.78 0.82 13.61
CA GLU A 210 -27.12 1.89 14.57
C GLU A 210 -25.97 2.23 15.55
N ALA A 211 -25.14 1.24 15.88
CA ALA A 211 -24.10 1.35 16.91
C ALA A 211 -22.65 1.60 16.44
N PRO A 212 -22.19 1.13 15.25
CA PRO A 212 -20.80 1.31 14.85
C PRO A 212 -20.50 2.76 14.47
N THR A 213 -19.28 3.18 14.76
CA THR A 213 -18.75 4.48 14.35
C THR A 213 -17.96 4.39 13.04
N VAL A 214 -17.49 3.19 12.69
CA VAL A 214 -16.73 2.90 11.47
C VAL A 214 -17.11 1.53 10.93
N LEU A 215 -17.19 1.41 9.61
CA LEU A 215 -17.37 0.12 8.93
C LEU A 215 -16.07 -0.33 8.25
N VAL A 216 -15.84 -1.63 8.19
CA VAL A 216 -14.85 -2.24 7.27
C VAL A 216 -15.62 -3.20 6.38
N VAL A 217 -15.70 -2.90 5.09
CA VAL A 217 -16.56 -3.60 4.15
C VAL A 217 -15.73 -4.18 3.02
N GLY A 218 -15.97 -5.45 2.69
CA GLY A 218 -15.33 -6.08 1.54
C GLY A 218 -14.45 -7.30 1.82
N PRO A 219 -13.74 -7.44 2.96
CA PRO A 219 -12.96 -8.63 3.27
C PRO A 219 -13.76 -9.93 3.12
N GLY A 220 -13.49 -10.67 2.05
CA GLY A 220 -14.19 -11.90 1.68
C GLY A 220 -15.69 -11.72 1.41
N LEU A 221 -16.15 -10.54 0.99
CA LEU A 221 -17.57 -10.24 0.83
C LEU A 221 -18.22 -11.03 -0.33
N GLY A 222 -17.43 -11.52 -1.28
CA GLY A 222 -17.94 -12.17 -2.48
C GLY A 222 -18.66 -11.19 -3.41
N ARG A 223 -19.26 -11.76 -4.47
CA ARG A 223 -19.98 -11.00 -5.52
C ARG A 223 -21.39 -11.56 -5.73
N SER A 224 -22.00 -12.04 -4.65
CA SER A 224 -23.35 -12.59 -4.69
C SER A 224 -24.39 -11.49 -4.47
N THR A 225 -25.67 -11.79 -4.67
CA THR A 225 -26.78 -10.88 -4.36
C THR A 225 -26.80 -10.45 -2.90
N TRP A 226 -26.30 -11.30 -2.00
CA TRP A 226 -26.12 -10.93 -0.60
C TRP A 226 -25.07 -9.83 -0.44
N SER A 227 -23.94 -9.97 -1.13
CA SER A 227 -22.82 -9.01 -1.13
C SER A 227 -23.29 -7.63 -1.60
N GLU A 228 -24.10 -7.59 -2.66
CA GLU A 228 -24.73 -6.37 -3.15
C GLU A 228 -25.67 -5.75 -2.10
N GLN A 229 -26.56 -6.55 -1.51
CA GLN A 229 -27.52 -6.08 -0.51
C GLN A 229 -26.84 -5.48 0.72
N VAL A 230 -25.81 -6.14 1.26
CA VAL A 230 -25.12 -5.65 2.46
C VAL A 230 -24.25 -4.43 2.16
N LEU A 231 -23.59 -4.38 0.99
CA LEU A 231 -22.83 -3.21 0.56
C LEU A 231 -23.75 -1.99 0.35
N GLN A 232 -24.91 -2.19 -0.27
CA GLN A 232 -25.89 -1.12 -0.47
C GLN A 232 -26.35 -0.52 0.87
N GLN A 233 -26.58 -1.36 1.88
CA GLN A 233 -26.99 -0.89 3.21
C GLN A 233 -25.85 -0.20 3.96
N ALA A 234 -24.62 -0.71 3.84
CA ALA A 234 -23.44 -0.05 4.39
C ALA A 234 -23.28 1.37 3.80
N ILE A 235 -23.37 1.51 2.48
CA ILE A 235 -23.28 2.82 1.79
C ILE A 235 -24.41 3.75 2.23
N LYS A 236 -25.64 3.24 2.30
CA LYS A 236 -26.82 4.03 2.72
C LYS A 236 -26.71 4.55 4.16
N SER A 237 -25.95 3.89 5.03
CA SER A 237 -25.78 4.30 6.42
C SER A 237 -25.06 5.65 6.59
N GLY A 238 -24.23 6.04 5.62
CA GLY A 238 -23.38 7.23 5.72
C GLY A 238 -22.27 7.14 6.78
N ILE A 239 -22.07 5.98 7.40
CA ILE A 239 -20.99 5.78 8.38
C ILE A 239 -19.64 5.76 7.64
N PRO A 240 -18.59 6.43 8.18
CA PRO A 240 -17.23 6.33 7.63
C PRO A 240 -16.80 4.87 7.47
N MET A 241 -16.16 4.54 6.34
CA MET A 241 -15.86 3.14 6.05
C MET A 241 -14.55 2.92 5.31
N VAL A 242 -13.91 1.79 5.62
CA VAL A 242 -12.86 1.20 4.79
C VAL A 242 -13.52 0.26 3.78
N VAL A 243 -13.23 0.47 2.50
CA VAL A 243 -13.74 -0.32 1.38
C VAL A 243 -12.57 -1.08 0.76
N ASP A 244 -12.57 -2.40 0.90
CA ASP A 244 -11.50 -3.27 0.40
C ASP A 244 -12.04 -4.39 -0.50
N ALA A 245 -11.14 -5.05 -1.23
CA ALA A 245 -11.39 -6.33 -1.88
C ALA A 245 -12.69 -6.39 -2.71
N ASP A 246 -13.60 -7.28 -2.34
CA ASP A 246 -14.82 -7.53 -3.10
C ASP A 246 -15.80 -6.34 -3.11
N ALA A 247 -15.77 -5.49 -2.08
CA ALA A 247 -16.55 -4.25 -2.11
C ALA A 247 -16.04 -3.30 -3.20
N LEU A 248 -14.72 -3.20 -3.39
CA LEU A 248 -14.14 -2.44 -4.51
C LEU A 248 -14.49 -3.04 -5.87
N ASN A 249 -14.51 -4.37 -5.99
CA ASN A 249 -14.93 -5.05 -7.22
C ASN A 249 -16.40 -4.71 -7.55
N LEU A 250 -17.32 -4.80 -6.58
CA LEU A 250 -18.73 -4.46 -6.79
C LEU A 250 -18.94 -2.98 -7.18
N LEU A 251 -18.17 -2.06 -6.60
CA LEU A 251 -18.19 -0.65 -7.01
C LEU A 251 -17.70 -0.47 -8.45
N SER A 252 -16.65 -1.19 -8.86
CA SER A 252 -16.08 -1.08 -10.21
C SER A 252 -17.02 -1.58 -11.31
N GLU A 253 -17.95 -2.48 -10.98
CA GLU A 253 -18.94 -3.01 -11.92
C GLU A 253 -20.11 -2.04 -12.17
N GLY A 254 -20.20 -0.96 -11.39
CA GLY A 254 -21.29 0.01 -11.49
C GLY A 254 -22.64 -0.52 -11.02
N VAL A 255 -22.67 -1.71 -10.41
CA VAL A 255 -23.89 -2.31 -9.82
C VAL A 255 -24.36 -1.48 -8.63
N ILE A 256 -23.40 -0.95 -7.86
CA ILE A 256 -23.65 -0.08 -6.70
C ILE A 256 -22.76 1.15 -6.85
N GLY A 257 -23.39 2.33 -6.95
CA GLY A 257 -22.66 3.60 -6.99
C GLY A 257 -22.06 3.96 -5.63
N ALA A 258 -21.04 4.82 -5.61
CA ALA A 258 -20.36 5.29 -4.40
C ALA A 258 -21.24 6.15 -3.45
N GLY A 259 -22.54 6.31 -3.75
CA GLY A 259 -23.44 7.20 -3.02
C GLY A 259 -23.24 8.67 -3.39
N ALA A 260 -23.86 9.57 -2.61
CA ALA A 260 -23.80 11.01 -2.83
C ALA A 260 -22.58 11.68 -2.19
N ASP A 261 -22.02 11.08 -1.12
CA ASP A 261 -20.84 11.56 -0.42
C ASP A 261 -19.98 10.39 0.07
N SER A 262 -18.84 10.21 -0.58
CA SER A 262 -17.82 9.21 -0.25
C SER A 262 -16.55 9.83 0.34
N SER A 263 -16.61 11.10 0.79
CA SER A 263 -15.47 11.82 1.37
C SER A 263 -14.91 11.18 2.65
N ALA A 264 -15.76 10.44 3.38
CA ALA A 264 -15.38 9.72 4.59
C ALA A 264 -14.90 8.28 4.33
N TRP A 265 -14.69 7.89 3.07
CA TRP A 265 -14.26 6.53 2.71
C TRP A 265 -12.75 6.41 2.67
N VAL A 266 -12.25 5.21 2.99
CA VAL A 266 -10.88 4.79 2.70
C VAL A 266 -10.95 3.61 1.73
N LEU A 267 -10.46 3.79 0.51
CA LEU A 267 -10.38 2.74 -0.50
C LEU A 267 -8.98 2.13 -0.49
N THR A 268 -8.85 0.81 -0.44
CA THR A 268 -7.55 0.14 -0.33
C THR A 268 -7.21 -0.77 -1.53
N PRO A 269 -7.33 -0.33 -2.80
CA PRO A 269 -7.14 -1.22 -3.95
C PRO A 269 -5.71 -1.73 -4.11
N HIS A 270 -5.56 -3.00 -4.50
CA HIS A 270 -4.36 -3.49 -5.15
C HIS A 270 -4.34 -3.09 -6.64
N PRO A 271 -3.23 -3.23 -7.38
CA PRO A 271 -3.13 -2.77 -8.77
C PRO A 271 -4.21 -3.34 -9.70
N GLY A 272 -4.59 -4.61 -9.53
CA GLY A 272 -5.71 -5.21 -10.26
C GLY A 272 -7.10 -4.63 -9.93
N GLU A 273 -7.39 -4.29 -8.67
CA GLU A 273 -8.65 -3.62 -8.26
C GLU A 273 -8.66 -2.17 -8.77
N ALA A 274 -7.55 -1.47 -8.63
CA ALA A 274 -7.35 -0.12 -9.17
C ALA A 274 -7.62 -0.06 -10.68
N ALA A 275 -7.12 -1.05 -11.42
CA ALA A 275 -7.36 -1.17 -12.87
C ALA A 275 -8.86 -1.29 -13.19
N ARG A 276 -9.61 -2.07 -12.41
CA ARG A 276 -11.07 -2.20 -12.58
C ARG A 276 -11.79 -0.91 -12.23
N LEU A 277 -11.47 -0.28 -11.10
CA LEU A 277 -12.06 0.99 -10.67
C LEU A 277 -11.87 2.11 -11.71
N LEU A 278 -10.73 2.13 -12.38
CA LEU A 278 -10.41 3.12 -13.42
C LEU A 278 -10.80 2.68 -14.84
N ASN A 279 -11.26 1.44 -15.02
CA ASN A 279 -11.50 0.84 -16.33
C ASN A 279 -10.28 0.95 -17.28
N ILE A 280 -9.09 0.66 -16.77
CA ILE A 280 -7.82 0.62 -17.53
C ILE A 280 -7.11 -0.72 -17.31
N SER A 281 -5.99 -0.97 -17.97
CA SER A 281 -5.23 -2.19 -17.73
C SER A 281 -4.37 -2.10 -16.45
N ASN A 282 -4.10 -3.25 -15.81
CA ASN A 282 -3.15 -3.32 -14.69
C ASN A 282 -1.75 -2.84 -15.12
N ALA A 283 -1.36 -3.06 -16.38
CA ALA A 283 -0.11 -2.54 -16.92
C ALA A 283 -0.08 -1.01 -16.98
N ASP A 284 -1.22 -0.35 -17.23
CA ASP A 284 -1.30 1.11 -17.22
C ASP A 284 -1.23 1.66 -15.78
N VAL A 285 -1.89 1.01 -14.81
CA VAL A 285 -1.73 1.34 -13.38
C VAL A 285 -0.27 1.23 -12.95
N GLN A 286 0.42 0.15 -13.33
CA GLN A 286 1.83 -0.06 -12.98
C GLN A 286 2.78 0.89 -13.71
N ARG A 287 2.37 1.42 -14.88
CA ARG A 287 3.17 2.40 -15.63
C ARG A 287 3.24 3.75 -14.93
N ASP A 288 2.15 4.15 -14.27
CA ASP A 288 2.09 5.37 -13.48
C ASP A 288 1.14 5.22 -12.29
N ARG A 289 1.68 4.67 -11.19
CA ARG A 289 0.93 4.43 -9.97
C ARG A 289 0.51 5.72 -9.26
N LEU A 290 1.31 6.79 -9.38
CA LEU A 290 1.01 8.09 -8.79
C LEU A 290 -0.23 8.70 -9.45
N ALA A 291 -0.26 8.69 -10.80
CA ALA A 291 -1.43 9.14 -11.55
C ALA A 291 -2.65 8.26 -11.26
N ALA A 292 -2.50 6.93 -11.25
CA ALA A 292 -3.61 6.02 -10.96
C ALA A 292 -4.21 6.26 -9.56
N CYS A 293 -3.38 6.46 -8.52
CA CYS A 293 -3.85 6.75 -7.17
C CYS A 293 -4.66 8.05 -7.11
N ARG A 294 -4.18 9.12 -7.77
CA ARG A 294 -4.91 10.39 -7.89
C ARG A 294 -6.22 10.24 -8.65
N SER A 295 -6.22 9.52 -9.78
CA SER A 295 -7.43 9.31 -10.58
C SER A 295 -8.52 8.56 -9.81
N ILE A 296 -8.15 7.59 -8.96
CA ILE A 296 -9.13 6.89 -8.11
C ILE A 296 -9.68 7.86 -7.07
N GLN A 297 -8.81 8.66 -6.44
CA GLN A 297 -9.23 9.65 -5.44
C GLN A 297 -10.18 10.68 -6.07
N GLN A 298 -9.92 11.13 -7.30
CA GLN A 298 -10.81 12.05 -8.01
C GLN A 298 -12.15 11.41 -8.39
N ALA A 299 -12.16 10.13 -8.75
CA ALA A 299 -13.37 9.42 -9.15
C ALA A 299 -14.26 9.03 -7.95
N TYR A 300 -13.67 8.71 -6.81
CA TYR A 300 -14.37 8.17 -5.64
C TYR A 300 -14.33 9.06 -4.41
N ALA A 301 -13.71 10.25 -4.49
CA ALA A 301 -13.39 11.09 -3.34
C ALA A 301 -12.64 10.30 -2.24
N GLY A 302 -12.75 10.76 -0.99
CA GLY A 302 -12.18 10.08 0.17
C GLY A 302 -10.66 9.97 0.14
N THR A 303 -10.16 9.00 0.90
CA THR A 303 -8.74 8.62 0.95
C THR A 303 -8.52 7.33 0.19
N VAL A 304 -7.47 7.26 -0.63
CA VAL A 304 -7.11 6.08 -1.42
C VAL A 304 -5.74 5.59 -1.02
N LEU A 305 -5.62 4.30 -0.72
CA LEU A 305 -4.36 3.58 -0.53
C LEU A 305 -4.17 2.59 -1.68
N LEU A 306 -3.23 2.88 -2.58
CA LEU A 306 -2.85 1.99 -3.68
C LEU A 306 -1.72 1.04 -3.25
N LYS A 307 -2.09 -0.21 -2.95
CA LYS A 307 -1.19 -1.27 -2.45
C LYS A 307 -0.09 -1.60 -3.49
N GLY A 308 1.10 -1.94 -3.00
CA GLY A 308 2.26 -2.37 -3.81
C GLY A 308 3.58 -1.83 -3.26
N ALA A 309 4.72 -2.22 -3.86
CA ALA A 309 6.05 -1.78 -3.42
C ALA A 309 6.18 -0.25 -3.48
N GLY A 310 6.41 0.42 -2.35
CA GLY A 310 6.17 1.86 -2.24
C GLY A 310 4.67 2.14 -2.35
N THR A 311 3.92 1.80 -1.30
CA THR A 311 2.46 2.01 -1.26
C THR A 311 2.17 3.50 -1.29
N LEU A 312 1.18 3.91 -2.08
CA LEU A 312 0.83 5.31 -2.29
C LEU A 312 -0.49 5.63 -1.63
N ILE A 313 -0.59 6.80 -1.00
CA ILE A 313 -1.80 7.27 -0.34
C ILE A 313 -2.14 8.67 -0.86
N CYS A 314 -3.41 8.89 -1.21
CA CYS A 314 -3.92 10.16 -1.70
C CYS A 314 -5.18 10.54 -0.93
N SER A 315 -5.25 11.77 -0.40
CA SER A 315 -6.43 12.30 0.27
C SER A 315 -6.70 13.73 -0.20
N GLY A 316 -7.76 13.94 -0.99
CA GLY A 316 -8.05 15.26 -1.57
C GLY A 316 -6.92 15.82 -2.43
N ASP A 317 -6.70 17.13 -2.33
CA ASP A 317 -5.61 17.87 -2.99
C ASP A 317 -4.27 17.79 -2.23
N GLU A 318 -4.16 16.94 -1.20
CA GLU A 318 -2.92 16.77 -0.45
C GLU A 318 -1.82 16.15 -1.31
N THR A 319 -0.57 16.39 -0.90
CA THR A 319 0.58 15.71 -1.52
C THR A 319 0.46 14.20 -1.29
N LEU A 320 0.79 13.39 -2.29
CA LEU A 320 0.77 11.94 -2.14
C LEU A 320 1.70 11.52 -1.01
N SER A 321 1.26 10.57 -0.19
CA SER A 321 2.09 9.92 0.81
C SER A 321 2.64 8.61 0.27
N LEU A 322 3.89 8.28 0.62
CA LEU A 322 4.61 7.10 0.14
C LEU A 322 5.14 6.29 1.33
N CYS A 323 4.61 5.07 1.47
CA CYS A 323 5.03 4.11 2.49
C CYS A 323 6.08 3.15 1.94
N LEU A 324 7.27 3.16 2.55
CA LEU A 324 8.38 2.24 2.22
C LEU A 324 8.48 1.03 3.14
N TYR A 325 7.68 0.96 4.19
CA TYR A 325 7.68 -0.17 5.11
C TYR A 325 7.09 -1.42 4.44
N GLY A 326 7.53 -2.58 4.93
CA GLY A 326 7.13 -3.88 4.42
C GLY A 326 8.15 -4.49 3.49
N ASN A 327 7.95 -5.78 3.20
CA ASN A 327 8.89 -6.63 2.48
C ASN A 327 8.15 -7.64 1.58
N PRO A 328 8.87 -8.34 0.69
CA PRO A 328 8.28 -9.33 -0.21
C PRO A 328 7.51 -10.48 0.47
N GLY A 329 7.78 -10.77 1.75
CA GLY A 329 7.05 -11.80 2.51
C GLY A 329 5.56 -11.51 2.66
N MET A 330 5.16 -10.26 2.50
CA MET A 330 3.76 -9.81 2.52
C MET A 330 2.97 -10.21 1.27
N ALA A 331 3.58 -10.86 0.28
CA ALA A 331 2.89 -11.35 -0.91
C ALA A 331 2.09 -12.63 -0.63
N THR A 332 1.24 -12.63 0.41
CA THR A 332 0.41 -13.75 0.83
C THR A 332 -1.05 -13.33 1.05
N GLY A 333 -1.97 -14.31 0.98
CA GLY A 333 -3.39 -14.07 1.21
C GLY A 333 -3.67 -13.60 2.64
N GLY A 334 -4.60 -12.65 2.80
CA GLY A 334 -5.00 -12.11 4.10
C GLY A 334 -4.33 -10.80 4.51
N MET A 335 -3.22 -10.40 3.88
CA MET A 335 -2.53 -9.14 4.22
C MET A 335 -3.41 -7.91 3.99
N GLY A 336 -4.21 -7.91 2.91
CA GLY A 336 -5.20 -6.86 2.66
C GLY A 336 -6.26 -6.78 3.75
N ASP A 337 -6.78 -7.93 4.21
CA ASP A 337 -7.80 -7.99 5.25
C ASP A 337 -7.27 -7.42 6.59
N VAL A 338 -6.03 -7.76 6.94
CA VAL A 338 -5.35 -7.22 8.13
C VAL A 338 -5.18 -5.70 8.00
N LEU A 339 -4.71 -5.20 6.85
CA LEU A 339 -4.58 -3.77 6.58
C LEU A 339 -5.92 -3.04 6.70
N ALA A 340 -7.00 -3.56 6.13
CA ALA A 340 -8.33 -2.98 6.22
C ALA A 340 -8.82 -2.89 7.68
N GLY A 341 -8.57 -3.95 8.47
CA GLY A 341 -8.83 -3.97 9.90
C GLY A 341 -8.02 -2.95 10.69
N ILE A 342 -6.72 -2.83 10.42
CA ILE A 342 -5.83 -1.83 11.02
C ILE A 342 -6.40 -0.43 10.80
N ILE A 343 -6.70 -0.07 9.55
CA ILE A 343 -7.22 1.26 9.21
C ILE A 343 -8.56 1.50 9.89
N GLY A 344 -9.48 0.52 9.85
CA GLY A 344 -10.78 0.63 10.52
C GLY A 344 -10.67 0.86 12.03
N GLY A 345 -9.73 0.17 12.69
CA GLY A 345 -9.48 0.35 14.12
C GLY A 345 -8.84 1.68 14.47
N LEU A 346 -8.00 2.25 13.59
CA LEU A 346 -7.43 3.58 13.77
C LEU A 346 -8.48 4.69 13.54
N LEU A 347 -9.34 4.55 12.53
CA LEU A 347 -10.48 5.44 12.32
C LEU A 347 -11.42 5.45 13.53
N ALA A 348 -11.72 4.28 14.11
CA ALA A 348 -12.58 4.19 15.29
C ALA A 348 -11.98 4.89 16.52
N GLN A 349 -10.65 5.03 16.57
CA GLN A 349 -9.96 5.78 17.62
C GLN A 349 -9.97 7.30 17.40
N GLY A 350 -10.58 7.78 16.30
CA GLY A 350 -10.78 9.21 16.04
C GLY A 350 -9.75 9.84 15.08
N LEU A 351 -8.88 9.04 14.45
CA LEU A 351 -7.99 9.55 13.41
C LEU A 351 -8.79 9.92 12.15
N SER A 352 -8.31 10.94 11.43
CA SER A 352 -8.84 11.27 10.10
C SER A 352 -8.56 10.16 9.09
N GLY A 353 -9.31 10.15 7.98
CA GLY A 353 -9.10 9.23 6.85
C GLY A 353 -7.64 9.16 6.40
N SER A 354 -7.04 10.33 6.15
CA SER A 354 -5.63 10.45 5.74
C SER A 354 -4.69 9.83 6.79
N LYS A 355 -4.77 10.29 8.06
CA LYS A 355 -3.87 9.85 9.14
C LYS A 355 -4.01 8.39 9.51
N ALA A 356 -5.24 7.87 9.58
CA ALA A 356 -5.49 6.45 9.85
C ALA A 356 -4.90 5.56 8.74
N THR A 357 -4.98 6.02 7.49
CA THR A 357 -4.48 5.28 6.33
C THR A 357 -2.95 5.30 6.28
N GLU A 358 -2.33 6.45 6.52
CA GLU A 358 -0.87 6.61 6.58
C GLU A 358 -0.26 5.77 7.71
N LEU A 359 -0.75 5.96 8.93
CA LEU A 359 -0.27 5.20 10.08
C LEU A 359 -0.56 3.71 9.92
N GLY A 360 -1.73 3.35 9.39
CA GLY A 360 -2.11 1.97 9.15
C GLY A 360 -1.19 1.26 8.15
N ALA A 361 -0.81 1.93 7.06
CA ALA A 361 0.14 1.41 6.09
C ALA A 361 1.54 1.21 6.69
N CYS A 362 2.02 2.18 7.48
CA CYS A 362 3.32 2.10 8.15
C CYS A 362 3.34 0.98 9.21
N LEU A 363 2.33 0.88 10.06
CA LEU A 363 2.22 -0.18 11.07
C LEU A 363 2.14 -1.56 10.44
N HIS A 364 1.39 -1.71 9.36
CA HIS A 364 1.25 -2.96 8.63
C HIS A 364 2.58 -3.43 8.02
N GLY A 365 3.30 -2.52 7.34
CA GLY A 365 4.62 -2.81 6.78
C GLY A 365 5.67 -3.08 7.86
N ALA A 366 5.76 -2.23 8.88
CA ALA A 366 6.73 -2.38 9.96
C ALA A 366 6.50 -3.66 10.77
N ALA A 367 5.24 -4.07 10.97
CA ALA A 367 4.94 -5.36 11.60
C ALA A 367 5.49 -6.52 10.77
N ALA A 368 5.35 -6.48 9.44
CA ALA A 368 5.93 -7.50 8.56
C ALA A 368 7.46 -7.46 8.54
N ASP A 369 8.07 -6.29 8.64
CA ASP A 369 9.53 -6.15 8.70
C ASP A 369 10.08 -6.80 9.97
N LEU A 370 9.42 -6.60 11.12
CA LEU A 370 9.78 -7.29 12.37
C LEU A 370 9.64 -8.82 12.25
N VAL A 371 8.61 -9.33 11.57
CA VAL A 371 8.46 -10.77 11.33
C VAL A 371 9.58 -11.29 10.42
N ALA A 372 9.93 -10.54 9.36
CA ALA A 372 10.98 -10.92 8.43
C ALA A 372 12.38 -10.90 9.07
N GLU A 373 12.64 -9.96 9.97
CA GLU A 373 13.88 -9.94 10.77
C GLU A 373 14.01 -11.17 11.67
N GLU A 374 12.91 -11.67 12.24
CA GLU A 374 12.92 -12.80 13.16
C GLU A 374 12.92 -14.16 12.43
N PHE A 375 12.11 -14.31 11.37
CA PHE A 375 11.84 -15.60 10.73
C PHE A 375 12.20 -15.66 9.23
N GLY A 376 12.57 -14.53 8.64
CA GLY A 376 12.72 -14.37 7.20
C GLY A 376 11.39 -14.12 6.48
N GLU A 377 11.48 -13.82 5.17
CA GLU A 377 10.32 -13.41 4.36
C GLU A 377 9.43 -14.59 3.90
N ARG A 378 10.00 -15.79 3.77
CA ARG A 378 9.28 -16.94 3.18
C ARG A 378 8.40 -17.62 4.22
N GLY A 379 7.12 -17.78 3.88
CA GLY A 379 6.14 -18.47 4.74
C GLY A 379 5.39 -17.56 5.71
N MET A 380 5.63 -16.24 5.65
CA MET A 380 4.92 -15.24 6.44
C MET A 380 3.41 -15.29 6.19
N MET A 381 2.63 -15.43 7.27
CA MET A 381 1.17 -15.40 7.25
C MET A 381 0.66 -14.04 7.73
N ALA A 382 -0.50 -13.63 7.24
CA ALA A 382 -1.13 -12.36 7.65
C ALA A 382 -1.34 -12.25 9.18
N THR A 383 -1.62 -13.36 9.84
CA THR A 383 -1.85 -13.40 11.29
C THR A 383 -0.58 -13.25 12.12
N ASP A 384 0.60 -13.46 11.51
CA ASP A 384 1.89 -13.28 12.19
C ASP A 384 2.12 -11.80 12.54
N LEU A 385 1.51 -10.89 11.78
CA LEU A 385 1.63 -9.45 11.99
C LEU A 385 0.91 -8.99 13.27
N LEU A 386 -0.05 -9.76 13.80
CA LEU A 386 -0.91 -9.30 14.90
C LEU A 386 -0.16 -9.07 16.21
N ALA A 387 0.87 -9.86 16.51
CA ALA A 387 1.67 -9.66 17.71
C ALA A 387 2.65 -8.46 17.58
N PRO A 388 3.46 -8.35 16.52
CA PRO A 388 4.27 -7.17 16.24
C PRO A 388 3.46 -5.88 16.16
N LEU A 389 2.29 -5.92 15.51
CA LEU A 389 1.37 -4.78 15.43
C LEU A 389 0.98 -4.25 16.82
N GLN A 390 0.64 -5.15 17.75
CA GLN A 390 0.32 -4.76 19.13
C GLN A 390 1.52 -4.09 19.82
N ARG A 391 2.75 -4.56 19.56
CA ARG A 391 3.96 -3.96 20.15
C ARG A 391 4.17 -2.55 19.60
N LEU A 392 4.09 -2.38 18.28
CA LEU A 392 4.30 -1.12 17.59
C LEU A 392 3.32 -0.03 18.05
N VAL A 393 2.02 -0.33 18.14
CA VAL A 393 1.02 0.66 18.61
C VAL A 393 1.21 1.06 20.09
N ASN A 394 2.01 0.32 20.86
CA ASN A 394 2.39 0.66 22.23
C ASN A 394 3.80 1.26 22.33
N GLY A 395 4.46 1.57 21.21
CA GLY A 395 5.80 2.14 21.17
C GLY A 395 6.91 1.19 21.67
N LYS A 396 6.76 -0.13 21.42
CA LYS A 396 7.68 -1.19 21.89
C LYS A 396 8.30 -2.02 20.77
#